data_AF-A0A511HEC5-F1
#
_entry.id   AF-A0A511HEC5-F1
#
_cell.length_a   1.000
_cell.length_b   1.000
_cell.length_c   1.000
_cell.angle_alpha   90.00
_cell.angle_beta   90.00
_cell.angle_gamma   90.00
#
_symmetry.space_group_name_H-M   'P 1'
#
loop_
_entity.id
_entity.type
_entity.pdbx_description
1 polymer ?
#
loop_
_entity_poly.entity_id
_entity_poly.type
_entity_poly.pdbx_seq_one_letter_code
_entity_poly.pdbx_strand_id
1 'polypeptide(L)'
;MSTELRSPQDTERWLCAGLCLIRHEDLTADALTSAVPWLLATLAESPALPPPAFIADLGRLVAGVPLAPSAPVPDTQPRLRAAVRAYDDHVLARLAAEPHLEAVSAALARLPETLRPRGVAFLVARVLTRMGFTAGSPVSPALARRVLERPPSELLQAGYTALRESGTSTALDRLTEGYEAMASAARRAHALLGDAESFTLENLEHLQGKAQRMALEQAVEAAEALSRTLPPKLRARPVSTAPLPMALEDEAAFPQGGFSSVSNVGSLENLVTSELVYMEDEPNLDLFDVRYVEGELLYYTRDESISVRRRRVITFVLPPDLVDARVKDAGVRWQRVVVSLGLLLCLVRRLSLWLGSEELHFRAVFLHAHDGSAPLEAERGLCELLLREWRARGTAEVVTAATLDDVLADAEARAKRARVDLVLLDASSRVEKMSHPGASRVERHVLDLSGPSPRVRTIRDKREDLDSRKSEAPMGAALNNDPWEAWVGVTLELAQGLL
;
A
#
# COMPACT_ATOMS: atom_id res chain seq x y z
N MET A 1 39.13 10.84 6.15
CA MET A 1 39.37 9.38 6.32
C MET A 1 38.27 8.88 7.24
N SER A 2 37.53 7.83 6.87
CA SER A 2 36.44 7.31 7.72
C SER A 2 37.06 6.60 8.93
N THR A 3 36.63 6.95 10.14
CA THR A 3 37.13 6.33 11.37
C THR A 3 36.45 4.97 11.52
N GLU A 4 37.21 3.87 11.58
CA GLU A 4 36.66 2.52 11.72
C GLU A 4 36.83 2.00 13.15
N LEU A 5 35.80 1.30 13.66
CA LEU A 5 35.85 0.62 14.95
C LEU A 5 36.68 -0.66 14.80
N ARG A 6 37.99 -0.56 15.06
CA ARG A 6 38.92 -1.69 14.87
C ARG A 6 38.98 -2.63 16.06
N SER A 7 38.70 -2.14 17.27
CA SER A 7 38.77 -2.95 18.49
C SER A 7 37.38 -3.31 19.06
N PRO A 8 37.24 -4.49 19.70
CA PRO A 8 36.02 -4.83 20.42
C PRO A 8 35.69 -3.84 21.55
N GLN A 9 36.71 -3.26 22.19
CA GLN A 9 36.55 -2.26 23.24
C GLN A 9 35.98 -0.95 22.69
N ASP A 10 36.46 -0.48 21.53
CA ASP A 10 35.91 0.71 20.88
C ASP A 10 34.46 0.49 20.44
N THR A 11 34.13 -0.72 20.00
CA THR A 11 32.76 -1.06 19.58
C THR A 11 31.80 -1.11 20.77
N GLU A 12 32.26 -1.66 21.90
CA GLU A 12 31.51 -1.62 23.16
C GLU A 12 31.31 -0.19 23.66
N ARG A 13 32.37 0.62 23.67
CA ARG A 13 32.29 2.05 24.02
C ARG A 13 31.33 2.80 23.11
N TRP A 14 31.39 2.57 21.80
CA TRP A 14 30.49 3.17 20.80
C TRP A 14 29.03 2.79 21.06
N LEU A 15 28.77 1.51 21.35
CA LEU A 15 27.43 1.03 21.64
C LEU A 15 26.88 1.65 22.94
N CYS A 16 27.61 1.55 24.05
CA CYS A 16 27.17 2.07 25.35
C CYS A 16 27.02 3.60 25.35
N ALA A 17 27.99 4.34 24.78
CA ALA A 17 27.91 5.80 24.67
C ALA A 17 26.72 6.23 23.79
N GLY A 18 26.47 5.50 22.70
CA GLY A 18 25.32 5.73 21.82
C GLY A 18 23.98 5.52 22.53
N LEU A 19 23.86 4.51 23.40
CA LEU A 19 22.64 4.27 24.19
C LEU A 19 22.37 5.38 25.21
N CYS A 20 23.41 6.04 25.72
CA CYS A 20 23.25 7.18 26.64
C CYS A 20 22.73 8.45 25.95
N LEU A 21 22.62 8.45 24.61
CA LEU A 21 22.13 9.58 23.81
C LEU A 21 20.66 9.39 23.36
N ILE A 22 19.95 8.42 23.93
CA ILE A 22 18.51 8.24 23.69
C ILE A 22 17.74 9.46 24.20
N ARG A 23 16.72 9.89 23.46
CA ARG A 23 15.91 11.09 23.74
C ARG A 23 14.85 10.81 24.80
N HIS A 24 15.29 10.48 26.02
CA HIS A 24 14.46 10.14 27.17
C HIS A 24 14.77 11.08 28.35
N GLU A 25 13.72 11.57 29.01
CA GLU A 25 13.84 12.35 30.24
C GLU A 25 14.34 11.42 31.35
N ASP A 26 15.52 11.69 31.91
CA ASP A 26 16.19 10.82 32.88
C ASP A 26 16.26 9.35 32.44
N LEU A 27 17.05 9.06 31.40
CA LEU A 27 17.19 7.71 30.83
C LEU A 27 17.39 6.63 31.92
N THR A 28 16.35 5.84 32.16
CA THR A 28 16.30 4.80 33.19
C THR A 28 16.72 3.43 32.64
N ALA A 29 17.03 2.50 33.56
CA ALA A 29 17.25 1.10 33.23
C ALA A 29 16.04 0.46 32.50
N ASP A 30 14.82 0.84 32.89
CA ASP A 30 13.59 0.32 32.29
C ASP A 30 13.43 0.79 30.84
N ALA A 31 13.67 2.08 30.58
CA ALA A 31 13.62 2.64 29.23
C ALA A 31 14.62 1.95 28.28
N LEU A 32 15.82 1.64 28.80
CA LEU A 32 16.82 0.92 28.03
C LEU A 32 16.43 -0.55 27.80
N THR A 33 15.79 -1.19 28.77
CA THR A 33 15.29 -2.57 28.66
C THR A 33 14.33 -2.73 27.48
N SER A 34 13.45 -1.77 27.24
CA SER A 34 12.54 -1.79 26.08
C SER A 34 13.26 -1.60 24.74
N ALA A 35 14.40 -0.91 24.71
CA ALA A 35 15.15 -0.63 23.48
C ALA A 35 16.07 -1.78 23.04
N VAL A 36 16.57 -2.60 23.98
CA VAL A 36 17.48 -3.72 23.69
C VAL A 36 16.93 -4.70 22.64
N PRO A 37 15.67 -5.18 22.72
CA PRO A 37 15.10 -6.03 21.68
C PRO A 37 15.11 -5.39 20.28
N TRP A 38 14.89 -4.07 20.18
CA TRP A 38 14.89 -3.35 18.91
C TRP A 38 16.29 -3.27 18.29
N LEU A 39 17.32 -3.06 19.12
CA LEU A 39 18.73 -3.07 18.70
C LEU A 39 19.14 -4.45 18.17
N LEU A 40 18.79 -5.51 18.91
CA LEU A 40 19.08 -6.89 18.52
C LEU A 40 18.36 -7.29 17.22
N ALA A 41 17.10 -6.89 17.07
CA ALA A 41 16.36 -7.11 15.82
C ALA A 41 16.97 -6.32 14.65
N THR A 42 17.43 -5.09 14.89
CA THR A 42 18.08 -4.26 13.85
C THR A 42 19.39 -4.87 13.37
N LEU A 43 20.18 -5.47 14.28
CA LEU A 43 21.39 -6.23 13.92
C LEU A 43 21.11 -7.43 13.02
N ALA A 44 19.94 -8.07 13.15
CA ALA A 44 19.55 -9.17 12.27
C ALA A 44 19.12 -8.68 10.88
N GLU A 45 18.60 -7.46 10.78
CA GLU A 45 18.15 -6.86 9.52
C GLU A 45 19.31 -6.19 8.75
N SER A 46 20.23 -5.49 9.43
CA SER A 46 21.31 -4.73 8.80
C SER A 46 22.71 -5.17 9.26
N PRO A 47 23.69 -5.31 8.33
CA PRO A 47 25.08 -5.64 8.67
C PRO A 47 25.83 -4.50 9.36
N ALA A 48 25.33 -3.27 9.26
CA ALA A 48 25.91 -2.09 9.91
C ALA A 48 24.82 -1.31 10.65
N LEU A 49 25.11 -0.93 11.89
CA LEU A 49 24.17 -0.19 12.73
C LEU A 49 24.31 1.33 12.55
N PRO A 50 23.21 2.09 12.52
CA PRO A 50 23.25 3.52 12.76
C PRO A 50 23.66 3.83 14.21
N PRO A 51 23.90 5.10 14.59
CA PRO A 51 24.00 5.51 15.99
C PRO A 51 22.90 4.84 16.85
N PRO A 52 23.25 4.15 17.95
CA PRO A 52 22.30 3.31 18.70
C PRO A 52 21.04 4.06 19.19
N ALA A 53 21.17 5.33 19.57
CA ALA A 53 20.04 6.14 19.99
C ALA A 53 18.95 6.24 18.92
N PHE A 54 19.32 6.30 17.64
CA PHE A 54 18.33 6.41 16.55
C PHE A 54 17.35 5.23 16.53
N ILE A 55 17.82 4.02 16.83
CA ILE A 55 16.96 2.83 16.85
C ILE A 55 15.93 2.94 17.98
N ALA A 56 16.37 3.38 19.16
CA ALA A 56 15.51 3.57 20.31
C ALA A 56 14.55 4.77 20.13
N ASP A 57 15.04 5.88 19.60
CA ASP A 57 14.25 7.08 19.36
C ASP A 57 13.17 6.83 18.32
N LEU A 58 13.51 6.16 17.20
CA LEU A 58 12.52 5.78 16.19
C LEU A 58 11.48 4.84 16.81
N GLY A 59 11.92 3.79 17.53
CA GLY A 59 11.02 2.85 18.19
C GLY A 59 10.06 3.52 19.18
N ARG A 60 10.53 4.48 19.98
CA ARG A 60 9.70 5.27 20.89
C ARG A 60 8.73 6.17 20.13
N LEU A 61 9.20 6.86 19.09
CA LEU A 61 8.37 7.74 18.27
C LEU A 61 7.19 6.98 17.62
N VAL A 62 7.45 5.82 17.01
CA VAL A 62 6.40 5.01 16.36
C VAL A 62 5.53 4.23 17.35
N ALA A 63 5.98 4.10 18.60
CA ALA A 63 5.16 3.60 19.70
C ALA A 63 4.30 4.70 20.35
N GLY A 64 4.35 5.94 19.84
CA GLY A 64 3.63 7.08 20.41
C GLY A 64 4.18 7.58 21.74
N VAL A 65 5.41 7.19 22.10
CA VAL A 65 6.07 7.63 23.33
C VAL A 65 6.76 8.96 23.05
N PRO A 66 6.49 10.02 23.83
CA PRO A 66 7.09 11.34 23.60
C PRO A 66 8.61 11.28 23.73
N LEU A 67 9.28 11.96 22.81
CA LEU A 67 10.72 12.17 22.86
C LEU A 67 11.01 13.39 23.74
N ALA A 68 12.05 13.28 24.57
CA ALA A 68 12.55 14.35 25.41
C ALA A 68 14.03 14.59 25.08
N PRO A 69 14.61 15.76 25.37
CA PRO A 69 16.04 15.98 25.17
C PRO A 69 16.87 14.92 25.89
N SER A 70 17.93 14.42 25.25
CA SER A 70 18.87 13.53 25.94
C SER A 70 19.65 14.29 27.02
N ALA A 71 20.33 13.55 27.90
CA ALA A 71 21.33 14.14 28.78
C ALA A 71 22.34 14.99 27.97
N PRO A 72 22.78 16.14 28.49
CA PRO A 72 23.65 17.05 27.76
C PRO A 72 25.00 16.39 27.47
N VAL A 73 25.43 16.45 26.21
CA VAL A 73 26.78 15.99 25.80
C VAL A 73 27.84 16.87 26.49
N PRO A 74 28.81 16.29 27.22
CA PRO A 74 29.81 17.04 27.99
C PRO A 74 30.58 18.10 27.19
N ASP A 75 30.91 19.24 27.81
CA ASP A 75 31.62 20.38 27.18
C ASP A 75 32.94 20.03 26.51
N THR A 76 33.58 18.95 26.95
CA THR A 76 34.78 18.37 26.36
C THR A 76 34.57 17.82 24.94
N GLN A 77 33.32 17.64 24.48
CA GLN A 77 32.97 17.05 23.19
C GLN A 77 32.07 17.99 22.34
N PRO A 78 32.55 19.18 21.91
CA PRO A 78 31.72 20.18 21.24
C PRO A 78 31.22 19.73 19.87
N ARG A 79 32.00 18.94 19.11
CA ARG A 79 31.60 18.43 17.80
C ARG A 79 30.47 17.41 17.91
N LEU A 80 30.56 16.46 18.84
CA LEU A 80 29.48 15.52 19.12
C LEU A 80 28.21 16.24 19.55
N ARG A 81 28.31 17.26 20.42
CA ARG A 81 27.15 18.08 20.82
C ARG A 81 26.48 18.73 19.60
N ALA A 82 27.25 19.32 18.69
CA ALA A 82 26.71 19.92 17.48
C ALA A 82 26.05 18.88 16.56
N ALA A 83 26.65 17.71 16.40
CA ALA A 83 26.10 16.61 15.60
C ALA A 83 24.78 16.06 16.19
N VAL A 84 24.71 15.89 17.50
CA VAL A 84 23.51 15.45 18.24
C VAL A 84 22.37 16.45 18.08
N ARG A 85 22.65 17.76 18.19
CA ARG A 85 21.65 18.81 17.92
C ARG A 85 21.16 18.80 16.47
N ALA A 86 22.08 18.69 15.51
CA ALA A 86 21.71 18.60 14.10
C ALA A 86 20.84 17.37 13.79
N TYR A 87 21.05 16.26 14.51
CA TYR A 87 20.18 15.09 14.43
C TYR A 87 18.78 15.37 14.99
N ASP A 88 18.66 16.07 16.13
CA ASP A 88 17.36 16.45 16.69
C ASP A 88 16.57 17.31 15.69
N ASP A 89 17.23 18.33 15.12
CA ASP A 89 16.62 19.32 14.22
C ASP A 89 16.27 18.74 12.83
N HIS A 90 17.08 17.84 12.30
CA HIS A 90 16.95 17.40 10.91
C HIS A 90 16.48 15.96 10.73
N VAL A 91 16.57 15.13 11.77
CA VAL A 91 16.11 13.73 11.72
C VAL A 91 14.85 13.58 12.54
N LEU A 92 14.90 13.85 13.85
CA LEU A 92 13.76 13.62 14.74
C LEU A 92 12.60 14.57 14.48
N ALA A 93 12.87 15.87 14.34
CA ALA A 93 11.83 16.85 14.03
C ALA A 93 11.14 16.53 12.69
N ARG A 94 11.90 16.03 11.70
CA ARG A 94 11.34 15.59 10.42
C ARG A 94 10.50 14.34 10.55
N LEU A 95 10.98 13.31 11.23
CA LEU A 95 10.22 12.07 11.45
C LEU A 95 8.91 12.33 12.20
N ALA A 96 8.94 13.19 13.22
CA ALA A 96 7.75 13.60 13.97
C ALA A 96 6.73 14.34 13.11
N ALA A 97 7.18 15.01 12.03
CA ALA A 97 6.33 15.73 11.09
C ALA A 97 5.95 14.91 9.84
N GLU A 98 6.35 13.63 9.74
CA GLU A 98 6.01 12.78 8.59
C GLU A 98 4.50 12.47 8.56
N PRO A 99 3.80 12.72 7.44
CA PRO A 99 2.36 12.44 7.33
C PRO A 99 1.99 10.97 7.57
N HIS A 100 2.90 10.05 7.26
CA HIS A 100 2.68 8.60 7.37
C HIS A 100 2.98 8.05 8.76
N LEU A 101 3.46 8.88 9.71
CA LEU A 101 3.86 8.41 11.04
C LEU A 101 2.68 7.77 11.79
N GLU A 102 1.50 8.35 11.72
CA GLU A 102 0.30 7.83 12.40
C GLU A 102 -0.09 6.44 11.83
N ALA A 103 -0.12 6.29 10.51
CA ALA A 103 -0.43 5.03 9.85
C ALA A 103 0.60 3.93 10.19
N VAL A 104 1.89 4.29 10.21
CA VAL A 104 2.98 3.37 10.62
C VAL A 104 2.84 2.97 12.09
N SER A 105 2.53 3.92 12.97
CA SER A 105 2.34 3.68 14.41
C SER A 105 1.15 2.76 14.65
N ALA A 106 0.03 3.00 13.97
CA ALA A 106 -1.16 2.14 14.02
C ALA A 106 -0.90 0.73 13.46
N ALA A 107 -0.11 0.60 12.39
CA ALA A 107 0.30 -0.69 11.85
C ALA A 107 1.21 -1.46 12.82
N LEU A 108 2.18 -0.79 13.44
CA LEU A 108 3.06 -1.40 14.45
C LEU A 108 2.30 -1.81 15.72
N ALA A 109 1.35 -1.00 16.18
CA ALA A 109 0.55 -1.31 17.37
C ALA A 109 -0.31 -2.57 17.19
N ARG A 110 -0.83 -2.80 15.98
CA ARG A 110 -1.60 -4.00 15.60
C ARG A 110 -0.76 -5.27 15.48
N LEU A 111 0.57 -5.17 15.43
CA LEU A 111 1.43 -6.34 15.39
C LEU A 111 1.45 -7.09 16.73
N PRO A 112 1.54 -8.44 16.70
CA PRO A 112 1.84 -9.22 17.90
C PRO A 112 3.08 -8.70 18.61
N GLU A 113 3.06 -8.68 19.95
CA GLU A 113 4.14 -8.08 20.75
C GLU A 113 5.52 -8.67 20.43
N THR A 114 5.56 -9.97 20.13
CA THR A 114 6.76 -10.71 19.75
C THR A 114 7.36 -10.25 18.42
N LEU A 115 6.56 -9.66 17.52
CA LEU A 115 6.99 -9.16 16.22
C LEU A 115 7.31 -7.66 16.24
N ARG A 116 6.89 -6.90 17.26
CA ARG A 116 7.14 -5.45 17.33
C ARG A 116 8.63 -5.08 17.22
N PRO A 117 9.59 -5.78 17.87
CA PRO A 117 11.01 -5.46 17.68
C PRO A 117 11.49 -5.60 16.24
N ARG A 118 10.99 -6.63 15.54
CA ARG A 118 11.27 -6.85 14.12
C ARG A 118 10.61 -5.78 13.24
N GLY A 119 9.43 -5.31 13.61
CA GLY A 119 8.76 -4.17 12.97
C GLY A 119 9.58 -2.87 13.10
N VAL A 120 10.10 -2.56 14.29
CA VAL A 120 10.99 -1.40 14.49
C VAL A 120 12.28 -1.56 13.69
N ALA A 121 12.92 -2.73 13.71
CA ALA A 121 14.12 -3.01 12.93
C ALA A 121 13.90 -2.83 11.41
N PHE A 122 12.74 -3.28 10.91
CA PHE A 122 12.31 -3.03 9.55
C PHE A 122 12.22 -1.52 9.27
N LEU A 123 11.51 -0.76 10.11
CA LEU A 123 11.38 0.69 9.94
C LEU A 123 12.73 1.41 9.96
N VAL A 124 13.64 1.02 10.87
CA VAL A 124 15.01 1.54 10.90
C VAL A 124 15.67 1.33 9.54
N ALA A 125 15.69 0.09 9.03
CA ALA A 125 16.31 -0.21 7.74
C ALA A 125 15.71 0.61 6.59
N ARG A 126 14.38 0.81 6.62
CA ARG A 126 13.65 1.60 5.62
C ARG A 126 13.97 3.08 5.66
N VAL A 127 13.95 3.69 6.84
CA VAL A 127 14.31 5.11 7.02
C VAL A 127 15.75 5.35 6.57
N LEU A 128 16.69 4.47 6.96
CA LEU A 128 18.09 4.56 6.52
C LEU A 128 18.22 4.43 5.00
N THR A 129 17.48 3.51 4.37
CA THR A 129 17.48 3.31 2.91
C THR A 129 16.95 4.54 2.18
N ARG A 130 15.82 5.11 2.65
CA ARG A 130 15.23 6.33 2.06
C ARG A 130 16.13 7.55 2.19
N MET A 131 16.88 7.65 3.29
CA MET A 131 17.89 8.70 3.47
C MET A 131 19.14 8.49 2.60
N GLY A 132 19.36 7.28 2.07
CA GLY A 132 20.64 6.92 1.44
C GLY A 132 21.79 6.91 2.46
N PHE A 133 21.50 6.53 3.71
CA PHE A 133 22.50 6.51 4.77
C PHE A 133 23.45 5.31 4.62
N THR A 134 24.75 5.59 4.48
CA THR A 134 25.80 4.58 4.30
C THR A 134 26.86 4.60 5.41
N ALA A 135 26.79 5.55 6.35
CA ALA A 135 27.79 5.73 7.41
C ALA A 135 27.54 4.84 8.64
N GLY A 136 26.92 3.68 8.46
CA GLY A 136 26.69 2.72 9.54
C GLY A 136 28.00 2.16 10.09
N SER A 137 28.01 1.76 11.35
CA SER A 137 29.14 1.08 11.99
C SER A 137 28.95 -0.43 11.90
N PRO A 138 29.90 -1.19 11.32
CA PRO A 138 29.85 -2.64 11.35
C PRO A 138 30.02 -3.12 12.79
N VAL A 139 29.13 -4.00 13.26
CA VAL A 139 29.18 -4.53 14.62
C VAL A 139 29.01 -6.05 14.54
N SER A 140 29.93 -6.79 15.19
CA SER A 140 29.80 -8.24 15.31
C SER A 140 28.55 -8.59 16.11
N PRO A 141 27.61 -9.42 15.60
CA PRO A 141 26.40 -9.78 16.32
C PRO A 141 26.68 -10.45 17.67
N ALA A 142 27.73 -11.26 17.76
CA ALA A 142 28.14 -11.91 19.01
C ALA A 142 28.62 -10.90 20.05
N LEU A 143 29.39 -9.89 19.63
CA LEU A 143 29.85 -8.82 20.51
C LEU A 143 28.68 -7.97 20.99
N ALA A 144 27.78 -7.56 20.08
CA ALA A 144 26.62 -6.77 20.44
C ALA A 144 25.70 -7.49 21.42
N ARG A 145 25.41 -8.78 21.21
CA ARG A 145 24.63 -9.59 22.15
C ARG A 145 25.28 -9.62 23.53
N ARG A 146 26.57 -9.94 23.60
CA ARG A 146 27.32 -9.97 24.86
C ARG A 146 27.31 -8.63 25.60
N VAL A 147 27.32 -7.51 24.88
CA VAL A 147 27.21 -6.18 25.50
C VAL A 147 25.76 -5.94 25.96
N LEU A 148 24.78 -6.09 25.06
CA LEU A 148 23.38 -5.78 25.31
C LEU A 148 22.68 -6.72 26.32
N GLU A 149 23.26 -7.89 26.61
CA GLU A 149 22.80 -8.81 27.67
C GLU A 149 23.22 -8.39 29.08
N ARG A 150 24.09 -7.38 29.22
CA ARG A 150 24.47 -6.84 30.53
C ARG A 150 23.30 -6.10 31.18
N PRO A 151 23.28 -5.98 32.52
CA PRO A 151 22.29 -5.15 33.22
C PRO A 151 22.24 -3.72 32.64
N PRO A 152 21.04 -3.16 32.40
CA PRO A 152 20.90 -1.82 31.81
C PRO A 152 21.63 -0.73 32.59
N SER A 153 21.70 -0.84 33.92
CA SER A 153 22.45 0.09 34.77
C SER A 153 23.96 0.10 34.45
N GLU A 154 24.55 -1.08 34.19
CA GLU A 154 25.95 -1.20 33.80
C GLU A 154 26.22 -0.60 32.41
N LEU A 155 25.28 -0.78 31.47
CA LEU A 155 25.35 -0.19 30.14
C LEU A 155 25.36 1.34 30.20
N LEU A 156 24.45 1.92 30.99
CA LEU A 156 24.38 3.36 31.20
C LEU A 156 25.65 3.88 31.88
N GLN A 157 26.12 3.20 32.94
CA GLN A 157 27.34 3.60 33.63
C GLN A 157 28.56 3.56 32.70
N ALA A 158 28.72 2.51 31.91
CA ALA A 158 29.79 2.39 30.93
C ALA A 158 29.70 3.47 29.84
N GLY A 159 28.50 3.76 29.34
CA GLY A 159 28.28 4.77 28.32
C GLY A 159 28.53 6.20 28.81
N TYR A 160 28.05 6.56 29.99
CA TYR A 160 28.35 7.86 30.59
C TYR A 160 29.82 8.02 30.94
N THR A 161 30.50 6.94 31.35
CA THR A 161 31.95 6.95 31.55
C THR A 161 32.67 7.23 30.24
N ALA A 162 32.29 6.55 29.15
CA ALA A 162 32.85 6.78 27.83
C ALA A 162 32.61 8.20 27.30
N LEU A 163 31.44 8.79 27.56
CA LEU A 163 31.13 10.18 27.15
C LEU A 163 31.95 11.24 27.92
N ARG A 164 32.36 10.95 29.15
CA ARG A 164 33.15 11.88 29.99
C ARG A 164 34.66 11.72 29.85
N GLU A 165 35.12 10.62 29.26
CA GLU A 165 36.54 10.37 29.03
C GLU A 165 37.13 11.51 28.19
N SER A 166 38.20 12.13 28.70
CA SER A 166 38.88 13.24 28.04
C SER A 166 39.96 12.68 27.12
N GLY A 167 39.92 13.05 25.83
CA GLY A 167 40.90 12.62 24.83
C GLY A 167 40.24 12.22 23.51
N THR A 168 41.07 11.87 22.53
CA THR A 168 40.63 11.30 21.24
C THR A 168 40.10 9.88 21.46
N SER A 169 38.81 9.68 21.22
CA SER A 169 38.14 8.39 21.32
C SER A 169 37.56 8.03 19.96
N THR A 170 38.08 6.96 19.36
CA THR A 170 37.61 6.44 18.05
C THR A 170 36.11 6.13 18.08
N ALA A 171 35.60 5.67 19.23
CA ALA A 171 34.18 5.43 19.46
C ALA A 171 33.34 6.72 19.38
N LEU A 172 33.78 7.80 20.03
CA LEU A 172 33.06 9.07 20.02
C LEU A 172 33.17 9.79 18.66
N ASP A 173 34.33 9.72 18.02
CA ASP A 173 34.52 10.23 16.64
C ASP A 173 33.57 9.51 15.68
N ARG A 174 33.45 8.18 15.80
CA ARG A 174 32.52 7.41 14.96
C ARG A 174 31.05 7.71 15.25
N LEU A 175 30.66 7.93 16.51
CA LEU A 175 29.30 8.39 16.83
C LEU A 175 29.02 9.76 16.19
N THR A 176 29.99 10.68 16.29
CA THR A 176 29.90 12.03 15.72
C THR A 176 29.71 11.97 14.21
N GLU A 177 30.56 11.22 13.50
CA GLU A 177 30.43 10.99 12.05
C GLU A 177 29.06 10.41 11.68
N GLY A 178 28.58 9.44 12.47
CA GLY A 178 27.27 8.81 12.26
C GLY A 178 26.11 9.82 12.34
N TYR A 179 26.07 10.65 13.37
CA TYR A 179 25.04 11.69 13.52
C TYR A 179 25.14 12.78 12.45
N GLU A 180 26.34 13.25 12.12
CA GLU A 180 26.56 14.22 11.05
C GLU A 180 26.06 13.68 9.70
N ALA A 181 26.39 12.42 9.39
CA ALA A 181 25.95 11.75 8.17
C ALA A 181 24.43 11.56 8.15
N MET A 182 23.81 11.17 9.26
CA MET A 182 22.35 11.06 9.38
C MET A 182 21.65 12.39 9.17
N ALA A 183 22.06 13.45 9.86
CA ALA A 183 21.45 14.77 9.71
C ALA A 183 21.60 15.29 8.27
N SER A 184 22.78 15.09 7.68
CA SER A 184 23.05 15.46 6.28
C SER A 184 22.20 14.67 5.29
N ALA A 185 22.06 13.35 5.49
CA ALA A 185 21.27 12.46 4.64
C ALA A 185 19.77 12.76 4.75
N ALA A 186 19.26 12.94 5.97
CA ALA A 186 17.89 13.31 6.22
C ALA A 186 17.52 14.60 5.48
N ARG A 187 18.34 15.67 5.53
CA ARG A 187 18.08 16.92 4.79
C ARG A 187 17.89 16.73 3.28
N ARG A 188 18.59 15.77 2.67
CA ARG A 188 18.48 15.48 1.22
C ARG A 188 17.31 14.55 0.90
N ALA A 189 16.81 13.80 1.87
CA ALA A 189 15.70 12.87 1.67
C ALA A 189 14.40 13.64 1.41
N HIS A 190 13.67 13.24 0.36
CA HIS A 190 12.35 13.80 0.07
C HIS A 190 11.32 13.39 1.13
N ALA A 191 11.30 12.10 1.52
CA ALA A 191 10.38 11.56 2.52
C ALA A 191 11.07 10.45 3.30
N LEU A 192 10.83 10.38 4.61
CA LEU A 192 11.40 9.38 5.49
C LEU A 192 10.50 8.15 5.66
N LEU A 193 9.18 8.31 5.48
CA LEU A 193 8.17 7.24 5.53
C LEU A 193 7.20 7.34 4.32
N GLY A 194 6.48 6.27 4.02
CA GLY A 194 5.43 6.21 2.99
C GLY A 194 4.48 5.03 3.20
N ASP A 195 3.60 4.78 2.22
CA ASP A 195 2.57 3.73 2.36
C ASP A 195 3.18 2.33 2.36
N ALA A 196 4.32 2.15 1.69
CA ALA A 196 5.05 0.88 1.69
C ALA A 196 5.41 0.41 3.11
N GLU A 197 5.77 1.33 4.02
CA GLU A 197 6.16 0.98 5.39
C GLU A 197 4.95 0.53 6.23
N SER A 198 3.83 1.26 6.21
CA SER A 198 2.62 0.86 6.93
C SER A 198 2.06 -0.46 6.37
N PHE A 199 2.00 -0.58 5.04
CA PHE A 199 1.52 -1.78 4.36
C PHE A 199 2.36 -3.02 4.69
N THR A 200 3.70 -2.88 4.70
CA THR A 200 4.59 -3.99 5.05
C THR A 200 4.44 -4.42 6.50
N LEU A 201 4.26 -3.46 7.43
CA LEU A 201 4.01 -3.78 8.83
C LEU A 201 2.70 -4.55 9.01
N GLU A 202 1.62 -4.15 8.35
CA GLU A 202 0.32 -4.85 8.41
C GLU A 202 0.35 -6.29 7.86
N ASN A 203 1.42 -6.63 7.12
CA ASN A 203 1.63 -7.94 6.51
C ASN A 203 2.89 -8.64 7.05
N LEU A 204 3.56 -8.09 8.06
CA LEU A 204 4.88 -8.57 8.49
C LEU A 204 4.87 -10.03 8.95
N GLU A 205 3.78 -10.48 9.56
CA GLU A 205 3.57 -11.87 9.98
C GLU A 205 3.62 -12.86 8.81
N HIS A 206 3.16 -12.44 7.64
CA HIS A 206 3.13 -13.26 6.42
C HIS A 206 4.44 -13.13 5.61
N LEU A 207 5.25 -12.10 5.91
CA LEU A 207 6.47 -11.76 5.17
C LEU A 207 7.73 -12.22 5.89
N GLN A 208 7.93 -13.54 5.92
CA GLN A 208 9.04 -14.15 6.66
C GLN A 208 10.41 -13.85 6.01
N GLY A 209 10.50 -13.71 4.69
CA GLY A 209 11.76 -13.45 3.97
C GLY A 209 12.05 -11.98 3.63
N LYS A 210 13.33 -11.58 3.64
CA LYS A 210 13.78 -10.23 3.18
C LYS A 210 13.43 -9.97 1.72
N ALA A 211 13.53 -10.98 0.85
CA ALA A 211 13.23 -10.85 -0.57
C ALA A 211 11.74 -10.57 -0.84
N GLN A 212 10.84 -11.24 -0.11
CA GLN A 212 9.39 -11.02 -0.22
C GLN A 212 9.01 -9.61 0.26
N ARG A 213 9.58 -9.15 1.39
CA ARG A 213 9.40 -7.77 1.87
C ARG A 213 9.85 -6.76 0.83
N MET A 214 11.07 -6.93 0.30
CA MET A 214 11.61 -6.07 -0.76
C MET A 214 10.71 -6.03 -2.01
N ALA A 215 10.22 -7.18 -2.47
CA ALA A 215 9.35 -7.24 -3.65
C ALA A 215 8.02 -6.50 -3.42
N LEU A 216 7.43 -6.66 -2.24
CA LEU A 216 6.21 -5.97 -1.84
C LEU A 216 6.41 -4.46 -1.74
N GLU A 217 7.47 -4.03 -1.07
CA GLU A 217 7.85 -2.63 -0.95
C GLU A 217 8.02 -2.00 -2.33
N GLN A 218 8.75 -2.65 -3.22
CA GLN A 218 8.97 -2.14 -4.57
C GLN A 218 7.67 -2.04 -5.39
N ALA A 219 6.74 -2.99 -5.25
CA ALA A 219 5.45 -2.94 -5.92
C ALA A 219 4.58 -1.79 -5.39
N VAL A 220 4.55 -1.58 -4.07
CA VAL A 220 3.80 -0.46 -3.45
C VAL A 220 4.43 0.89 -3.82
N GLU A 221 5.76 1.01 -3.78
CA GLU A 221 6.48 2.21 -4.21
C GLU A 221 6.23 2.52 -5.69
N ALA A 222 6.22 1.51 -6.56
CA ALA A 222 5.88 1.68 -7.97
C ALA A 222 4.43 2.14 -8.13
N ALA A 223 3.49 1.56 -7.38
CA ALA A 223 2.09 1.97 -7.40
C ALA A 223 1.91 3.43 -6.94
N GLU A 224 2.61 3.86 -5.89
CA GLU A 224 2.62 5.26 -5.44
C GLU A 224 3.19 6.20 -6.50
N ALA A 225 4.33 5.83 -7.10
CA ALA A 225 5.00 6.66 -8.10
C ALA A 225 4.11 6.85 -9.34
N LEU A 226 3.44 5.80 -9.81
CA LEU A 226 2.43 5.88 -10.87
C LEU A 226 1.20 6.67 -10.42
N SER A 227 0.76 6.50 -9.18
CA SER A 227 -0.41 7.20 -8.66
C SER A 227 -0.21 8.72 -8.61
N ARG A 228 1.00 9.20 -8.32
CA ARG A 228 1.31 10.63 -8.25
C ARG A 228 1.25 11.33 -9.61
N THR A 229 1.41 10.61 -10.71
CA THR A 229 1.35 11.17 -12.07
C THR A 229 -0.05 11.16 -12.65
N LEU A 230 -0.97 10.37 -12.07
CA LEU A 230 -2.38 10.35 -12.47
C LEU A 230 -3.17 11.53 -11.88
N PRO A 231 -4.17 12.05 -12.62
CA PRO A 231 -5.02 13.12 -12.11
C PRO A 231 -5.84 12.66 -10.89
N PRO A 232 -6.18 13.56 -9.95
CA PRO A 232 -6.95 13.18 -8.76
C PRO A 232 -8.34 12.64 -9.09
N LYS A 233 -8.96 13.16 -10.16
CA LYS A 233 -10.22 12.68 -10.72
C LYS A 233 -10.07 12.55 -12.23
N LEU A 234 -10.46 11.40 -12.75
CA LEU A 234 -10.61 11.16 -14.17
C LEU A 234 -12.11 10.93 -14.43
N ARG A 235 -12.71 11.69 -15.37
CA ARG A 235 -14.16 11.59 -15.63
C ARG A 235 -14.44 10.31 -16.40
N ALA A 236 -15.33 9.47 -15.87
CA ALA A 236 -15.82 8.30 -16.58
C ALA A 236 -16.60 8.71 -17.84
N ARG A 237 -16.37 8.03 -18.95
CA ARG A 237 -17.17 8.26 -20.16
C ARG A 237 -18.56 7.66 -19.91
N PRO A 238 -19.66 8.37 -20.22
CA PRO A 238 -20.99 7.79 -20.08
C PRO A 238 -21.15 6.65 -21.10
N VAL A 239 -21.07 5.41 -20.62
CA VAL A 239 -21.33 4.22 -21.44
C VAL A 239 -22.83 3.91 -21.46
N SER A 240 -23.32 3.52 -22.65
CA SER A 240 -24.71 3.21 -23.01
C SER A 240 -25.21 1.87 -22.45
N THR A 241 -24.66 1.37 -21.34
CA THR A 241 -25.18 0.15 -20.70
C THR A 241 -26.33 0.52 -19.79
N ALA A 242 -27.50 -0.09 -20.04
CA ALA A 242 -28.67 0.06 -19.19
C ALA A 242 -28.32 -0.38 -17.76
N PRO A 243 -28.59 0.43 -16.74
CA PRO A 243 -28.28 0.07 -15.37
C PRO A 243 -29.21 -1.10 -14.97
N LEU A 244 -28.65 -2.15 -14.34
CA LEU A 244 -29.40 -3.34 -13.94
C LEU A 244 -29.95 -3.16 -12.52
N PRO A 245 -31.27 -3.38 -12.30
CA PRO A 245 -31.87 -3.23 -10.98
C PRO A 245 -31.36 -4.34 -10.05
N MET A 246 -30.86 -3.96 -8.86
CA MET A 246 -30.63 -4.88 -7.76
C MET A 246 -31.48 -4.45 -6.56
N ALA A 247 -32.06 -5.44 -5.88
CA ALA A 247 -32.58 -5.27 -4.55
C ALA A 247 -31.40 -5.11 -3.59
N LEU A 248 -31.37 -4.02 -2.84
CA LEU A 248 -30.57 -3.96 -1.62
C LEU A 248 -31.15 -5.03 -0.66
N GLU A 249 -30.35 -6.03 -0.30
CA GLU A 249 -30.56 -6.72 0.97
C GLU A 249 -30.11 -5.76 2.06
N ASP A 250 -30.94 -4.75 2.34
CA ASP A 250 -30.75 -3.88 3.50
C ASP A 250 -31.48 -4.55 4.67
N GLU A 251 -30.72 -4.95 5.68
CA GLU A 251 -31.18 -5.44 6.98
C GLU A 251 -31.80 -4.30 7.82
N ALA A 252 -32.37 -3.29 7.16
CA ALA A 252 -33.05 -2.18 7.77
C ALA A 252 -34.55 -2.47 7.79
N ALA A 253 -35.07 -2.77 8.98
CA ALA A 253 -36.50 -2.93 9.25
C ALA A 253 -37.34 -1.64 9.04
N PHE A 254 -36.80 -0.61 8.37
CA PHE A 254 -37.45 0.69 8.17
C PHE A 254 -37.14 1.28 6.79
N PRO A 255 -38.15 1.79 6.07
CA PRO A 255 -37.94 2.49 4.80
C PRO A 255 -37.21 3.83 5.01
N GLN A 256 -36.17 4.09 4.21
CA GLN A 256 -35.38 5.35 4.22
C GLN A 256 -36.04 6.51 3.43
N GLY A 257 -37.34 6.42 3.15
CA GLY A 257 -38.10 7.47 2.48
C GLY A 257 -38.58 8.55 3.46
N GLY A 258 -38.30 9.82 3.17
CA GLY A 258 -38.91 10.95 3.90
C GLY A 258 -40.40 11.12 3.59
N PHE A 259 -41.01 12.23 4.04
CA PHE A 259 -42.44 12.55 3.81
C PHE A 259 -42.89 12.54 2.33
N SER A 260 -41.95 12.55 1.39
CA SER A 260 -42.20 12.43 -0.06
C SER A 260 -42.55 11.01 -0.52
N SER A 261 -42.29 10.00 0.31
CA SER A 261 -42.41 8.58 -0.05
C SER A 261 -43.69 7.94 0.54
N VAL A 262 -44.69 8.78 0.83
CA VAL A 262 -45.98 8.39 1.41
C VAL A 262 -47.11 8.90 0.50
N SER A 263 -48.05 8.02 0.18
CA SER A 263 -49.19 8.28 -0.70
C SER A 263 -50.48 7.81 -0.04
N ASN A 264 -51.61 8.43 -0.38
CA ASN A 264 -52.94 7.95 0.03
C ASN A 264 -53.50 6.83 -0.88
N VAL A 265 -52.68 6.38 -1.84
CA VAL A 265 -53.01 5.28 -2.76
C VAL A 265 -51.93 4.21 -2.67
N GLY A 266 -52.31 2.99 -2.30
CA GLY A 266 -51.40 1.84 -2.20
C GLY A 266 -52.10 0.54 -1.84
N SER A 267 -51.35 -0.57 -1.85
CA SER A 267 -51.81 -1.87 -1.36
C SER A 267 -51.71 -1.92 0.17
N LEU A 268 -52.61 -2.67 0.85
CA LEU A 268 -52.56 -2.93 2.29
C LEU A 268 -51.20 -3.49 2.75
N GLU A 269 -50.47 -4.19 1.88
CA GLU A 269 -49.12 -4.69 2.15
C GLU A 269 -48.09 -3.57 2.40
N ASN A 270 -48.36 -2.35 1.95
CA ASN A 270 -47.49 -1.19 2.08
C ASN A 270 -48.06 -0.13 3.02
N LEU A 271 -49.05 -0.48 3.84
CA LEU A 271 -49.67 0.43 4.81
C LEU A 271 -48.62 0.93 5.81
N VAL A 272 -48.62 2.24 6.08
CA VAL A 272 -47.74 2.82 7.09
C VAL A 272 -48.13 2.27 8.46
N THR A 273 -47.14 1.75 9.21
CA THR A 273 -47.37 1.08 10.50
C THR A 273 -48.04 1.96 11.55
N SER A 274 -47.89 3.29 11.47
CA SER A 274 -48.60 4.23 12.35
C SER A 274 -50.11 4.27 12.10
N GLU A 275 -50.61 3.83 10.94
CA GLU A 275 -52.04 3.77 10.66
C GLU A 275 -52.74 2.70 11.51
N LEU A 276 -52.03 1.65 11.91
CA LEU A 276 -52.57 0.59 12.77
C LEU A 276 -52.93 1.08 14.18
N VAL A 277 -52.49 2.28 14.58
CA VAL A 277 -52.87 2.88 15.87
C VAL A 277 -54.36 3.21 15.94
N TYR A 278 -55.02 3.35 14.80
CA TYR A 278 -56.43 3.67 14.70
C TYR A 278 -57.34 2.43 14.73
N MET A 279 -56.74 1.24 14.77
CA MET A 279 -57.49 -0.01 14.92
C MET A 279 -57.83 -0.23 16.39
N GLU A 280 -59.11 -0.48 16.66
CA GLU A 280 -59.60 -0.81 18.00
C GLU A 280 -60.04 -2.28 18.07
N ASP A 281 -59.87 -2.93 19.23
CA ASP A 281 -60.22 -4.35 19.41
C ASP A 281 -61.74 -4.60 19.52
N GLU A 282 -62.55 -3.54 19.55
CA GLU A 282 -64.00 -3.62 19.65
C GLU A 282 -64.66 -3.86 18.29
N PRO A 283 -65.79 -4.61 18.21
CA PRO A 283 -66.44 -4.95 16.95
C PRO A 283 -67.22 -3.80 16.29
N ASN A 284 -66.97 -2.55 16.71
CA ASN A 284 -67.62 -1.35 16.19
C ASN A 284 -66.74 -0.72 15.11
N LEU A 285 -67.35 0.12 14.27
CA LEU A 285 -66.63 0.90 13.26
C LEU A 285 -65.56 1.77 13.95
N ASP A 286 -64.29 1.53 13.65
CA ASP A 286 -63.18 2.28 14.22
C ASP A 286 -62.68 3.40 13.27
N LEU A 287 -61.71 4.19 13.74
CA LEU A 287 -61.16 5.29 12.95
C LEU A 287 -60.32 4.79 11.77
N PHE A 288 -59.79 3.56 11.85
CA PHE A 288 -59.09 2.92 10.76
C PHE A 288 -60.03 2.62 9.59
N ASP A 289 -61.21 2.04 9.88
CA ASP A 289 -62.25 1.72 8.90
C ASP A 289 -62.74 2.97 8.16
N VAL A 290 -62.98 4.07 8.88
CA VAL A 290 -63.41 5.34 8.28
C VAL A 290 -62.36 5.86 7.30
N ARG A 291 -61.09 5.89 7.72
CA ARG A 291 -59.99 6.39 6.87
C ARG A 291 -59.68 5.45 5.70
N TYR A 292 -59.93 4.15 5.85
CA TYR A 292 -59.83 3.19 4.75
C TYR A 292 -60.88 3.47 3.67
N VAL A 293 -62.15 3.67 4.06
CA VAL A 293 -63.26 3.92 3.14
C VAL A 293 -63.14 5.30 2.46
N GLU A 294 -62.66 6.31 3.19
CA GLU A 294 -62.45 7.66 2.65
C GLU A 294 -61.18 7.79 1.79
N GLY A 295 -60.33 6.74 1.75
CA GLY A 295 -59.10 6.74 0.97
C GLY A 295 -58.02 7.66 1.55
N GLU A 296 -58.00 7.80 2.87
CA GLU A 296 -57.08 8.67 3.62
C GLU A 296 -55.94 7.92 4.31
N LEU A 297 -55.92 6.58 4.23
CA LEU A 297 -54.82 5.79 4.76
C LEU A 297 -53.53 6.06 3.99
N LEU A 298 -52.44 6.13 4.73
CA LEU A 298 -51.11 6.36 4.18
C LEU A 298 -50.40 5.05 3.85
N TYR A 299 -49.80 4.99 2.67
CA TYR A 299 -49.04 3.87 2.14
C TYR A 299 -47.63 4.31 1.75
N TYR A 300 -46.63 3.48 2.01
CA TYR A 300 -45.28 3.68 1.49
C TYR A 300 -45.26 3.51 -0.03
N THR A 301 -44.74 4.48 -0.77
CA THR A 301 -44.47 4.34 -2.22
C THR A 301 -43.25 3.46 -2.43
N ARG A 302 -43.43 2.29 -3.04
CA ARG A 302 -42.47 1.17 -3.03
C ARG A 302 -41.17 1.35 -3.85
N ASP A 303 -40.91 2.51 -4.45
CA ASP A 303 -39.99 2.59 -5.60
C ASP A 303 -38.65 3.34 -5.38
N GLU A 304 -38.20 3.57 -4.14
CA GLU A 304 -36.86 4.17 -3.91
C GLU A 304 -35.75 3.18 -3.53
N SER A 305 -36.03 1.88 -3.35
CA SER A 305 -35.01 0.92 -2.87
C SER A 305 -34.21 0.17 -3.94
N ILE A 306 -34.52 0.36 -5.24
CA ILE A 306 -33.71 -0.22 -6.31
C ILE A 306 -32.57 0.76 -6.63
N SER A 307 -31.48 0.68 -5.87
CA SER A 307 -30.24 1.32 -6.30
C SER A 307 -29.75 0.58 -7.56
N VAL A 308 -29.88 1.22 -8.72
CA VAL A 308 -29.45 0.63 -9.99
C VAL A 308 -27.95 0.87 -10.15
N ARG A 309 -27.12 0.03 -9.52
CA ARG A 309 -25.66 0.12 -9.68
C ARG A 309 -25.22 -0.60 -10.95
N ARG A 310 -24.40 0.09 -11.74
CA ARG A 310 -23.72 -0.54 -12.89
C ARG A 310 -22.69 -1.50 -12.34
N ARG A 311 -22.75 -2.77 -12.76
CA ARG A 311 -21.75 -3.78 -12.40
C ARG A 311 -20.62 -3.78 -13.40
N ARG A 312 -19.39 -3.74 -12.89
CA ARG A 312 -18.18 -3.75 -13.71
C ARG A 312 -17.17 -4.75 -13.19
N VAL A 313 -16.64 -5.57 -14.08
CA VAL A 313 -15.62 -6.57 -13.79
C VAL A 313 -14.37 -6.24 -14.58
N ILE A 314 -13.25 -6.01 -13.90
CA ILE A 314 -11.96 -5.73 -14.53
C ILE A 314 -11.04 -6.91 -14.25
N THR A 315 -10.62 -7.60 -15.31
CA THR A 315 -9.81 -8.82 -15.23
C THR A 315 -8.40 -8.56 -15.75
N PHE A 316 -7.41 -8.55 -14.86
CA PHE A 316 -6.00 -8.54 -15.20
C PHE A 316 -5.53 -9.99 -15.44
N VAL A 317 -5.00 -10.27 -16.63
CA VAL A 317 -4.51 -11.58 -17.02
C VAL A 317 -2.99 -11.54 -17.07
N LEU A 318 -2.35 -12.40 -16.27
CA LEU A 318 -0.91 -12.54 -16.13
C LEU A 318 -0.48 -13.88 -16.74
N PRO A 319 -0.07 -13.90 -18.02
CA PRO A 319 0.35 -15.10 -18.74
C PRO A 319 1.75 -15.56 -18.28
N PRO A 320 2.09 -16.86 -18.44
CA PRO A 320 3.32 -17.46 -17.91
C PRO A 320 4.61 -16.85 -18.48
N ASP A 321 4.56 -16.27 -19.69
CA ASP A 321 5.68 -15.58 -20.33
C ASP A 321 6.04 -14.26 -19.64
N LEU A 322 5.20 -13.75 -18.72
CA LEU A 322 5.53 -12.58 -17.88
C LEU A 322 6.81 -12.79 -17.03
N VAL A 323 7.30 -14.02 -16.91
CA VAL A 323 8.64 -14.31 -16.37
C VAL A 323 9.73 -13.53 -17.13
N ASP A 324 9.58 -13.33 -18.43
CA ASP A 324 10.52 -12.57 -19.27
C ASP A 324 10.55 -11.08 -18.89
N ALA A 325 9.55 -10.59 -18.14
CA ALA A 325 9.53 -9.25 -17.56
C ALA A 325 10.28 -9.15 -16.21
N ARG A 326 10.98 -10.20 -15.75
CA ARG A 326 11.88 -10.14 -14.57
C ARG A 326 13.21 -9.43 -14.88
N VAL A 327 13.14 -8.33 -15.64
CA VAL A 327 14.29 -7.53 -16.10
C VAL A 327 14.25 -6.16 -15.46
N LYS A 328 15.41 -5.66 -15.04
CA LYS A 328 15.59 -4.27 -14.58
C LYS A 328 16.09 -3.42 -15.74
N ASP A 329 15.20 -2.65 -16.34
CA ASP A 329 15.51 -1.74 -17.44
C ASP A 329 16.30 -0.52 -16.97
N ALA A 330 17.22 -0.02 -17.80
CA ALA A 330 17.91 1.23 -17.52
C ALA A 330 16.91 2.39 -17.52
N GLY A 331 17.02 3.32 -16.55
CA GLY A 331 16.07 4.44 -16.39
C GLY A 331 14.83 4.11 -15.56
N VAL A 332 14.51 2.83 -15.33
CA VAL A 332 13.42 2.42 -14.42
C VAL A 332 14.00 1.96 -13.08
N ARG A 333 13.43 2.44 -11.97
CA ARG A 333 13.93 2.10 -10.62
C ARG A 333 13.72 0.63 -10.26
N TRP A 334 12.65 0.01 -10.77
CA TRP A 334 12.20 -1.34 -10.43
C TRP A 334 12.21 -2.28 -11.64
N GLN A 335 12.11 -3.59 -11.39
CA GLN A 335 11.95 -4.58 -12.47
C GLN A 335 10.59 -4.43 -13.15
N ARG A 336 10.52 -4.74 -14.44
CA ARG A 336 9.31 -4.57 -15.27
C ARG A 336 8.08 -5.30 -14.71
N VAL A 337 8.25 -6.54 -14.25
CA VAL A 337 7.18 -7.31 -13.58
C VAL A 337 6.69 -6.64 -12.29
N VAL A 338 7.60 -6.03 -11.52
CA VAL A 338 7.26 -5.33 -10.27
C VAL A 338 6.49 -4.05 -10.55
N VAL A 339 6.90 -3.30 -11.59
CA VAL A 339 6.13 -2.12 -12.05
C VAL A 339 4.75 -2.53 -12.55
N SER A 340 4.63 -3.69 -13.21
CA SER A 340 3.34 -4.22 -13.67
C SER A 340 2.38 -4.54 -12.51
N LEU A 341 2.88 -5.17 -11.44
CA LEU A 341 2.11 -5.40 -10.21
C LEU A 341 1.76 -4.08 -9.50
N GLY A 342 2.70 -3.12 -9.50
CA GLY A 342 2.46 -1.77 -9.01
C GLY A 342 1.38 -1.03 -9.80
N LEU A 343 1.36 -1.17 -11.12
CA LEU A 343 0.34 -0.64 -12.02
C LEU A 343 -1.03 -1.27 -11.70
N LEU A 344 -1.09 -2.59 -11.54
CA LEU A 344 -2.33 -3.27 -11.14
C LEU A 344 -2.87 -2.69 -9.82
N LEU A 345 -2.03 -2.61 -8.78
CA LEU A 345 -2.43 -2.03 -7.50
C LEU A 345 -2.84 -0.56 -7.63
N CYS A 346 -2.13 0.22 -8.45
CA CYS A 346 -2.43 1.62 -8.73
C CYS A 346 -3.83 1.77 -9.34
N LEU A 347 -4.14 0.97 -10.37
CA LEU A 347 -5.44 0.98 -11.05
C LEU A 347 -6.56 0.50 -10.13
N VAL A 348 -6.36 -0.56 -9.35
CA VAL A 348 -7.37 -1.02 -8.38
C VAL A 348 -7.71 0.10 -7.40
N ARG A 349 -6.71 0.78 -6.83
CA ARG A 349 -6.91 1.93 -5.91
C ARG A 349 -7.63 3.09 -6.60
N ARG A 350 -7.17 3.50 -7.79
CA ARG A 350 -7.70 4.67 -8.49
C ARG A 350 -9.10 4.44 -9.06
N LEU A 351 -9.37 3.28 -9.64
CA LEU A 351 -10.68 2.93 -10.18
C LEU A 351 -11.71 2.74 -9.06
N SER A 352 -11.32 2.17 -7.92
CA SER A 352 -12.19 2.10 -6.73
C SER A 352 -12.65 3.49 -6.28
N LEU A 353 -11.77 4.50 -6.39
CA LEU A 353 -12.10 5.89 -6.05
C LEU A 353 -12.92 6.59 -7.14
N TRP A 354 -12.55 6.43 -8.41
CA TRP A 354 -13.21 7.14 -9.52
C TRP A 354 -14.58 6.56 -9.88
N LEU A 355 -14.76 5.25 -9.71
CA LEU A 355 -16.00 4.52 -10.02
C LEU A 355 -16.75 4.11 -8.75
N GLY A 356 -16.61 4.85 -7.64
CA GLY A 356 -17.20 4.49 -6.34
C GLY A 356 -18.73 4.37 -6.30
N SER A 357 -19.43 4.82 -7.34
CA SER A 357 -20.88 4.62 -7.53
C SER A 357 -21.26 3.29 -8.20
N GLU A 358 -20.28 2.58 -8.76
CA GLU A 358 -20.46 1.30 -9.46
C GLU A 358 -20.15 0.11 -8.52
N GLU A 359 -20.72 -1.05 -8.84
CA GLU A 359 -20.31 -2.31 -8.21
C GLU A 359 -19.09 -2.85 -8.95
N LEU A 360 -17.91 -2.67 -8.35
CA LEU A 360 -16.63 -3.05 -8.93
C LEU A 360 -16.18 -4.41 -8.43
N HIS A 361 -15.73 -5.24 -9.36
CA HIS A 361 -15.06 -6.50 -9.04
C HIS A 361 -13.76 -6.64 -9.84
N PHE A 362 -12.64 -6.73 -9.15
CA PHE A 362 -11.31 -6.86 -9.75
C PHE A 362 -10.86 -8.33 -9.72
N ARG A 363 -10.22 -8.78 -10.79
CA ARG A 363 -9.70 -10.15 -10.87
C ARG A 363 -8.27 -10.11 -11.34
N ALA A 364 -7.37 -10.80 -10.64
CA ALA A 364 -6.02 -11.07 -11.11
C ALA A 364 -5.91 -12.56 -11.42
N VAL A 365 -5.80 -12.90 -12.71
CA VAL A 365 -5.80 -14.28 -13.20
C VAL A 365 -4.39 -14.65 -13.65
N PHE A 366 -3.79 -15.63 -12.98
CA PHE A 366 -2.48 -16.18 -13.31
C PHE A 366 -2.67 -17.44 -14.17
N LEU A 367 -2.14 -17.44 -15.38
CA LEU A 367 -2.25 -18.58 -16.29
C LEU A 367 -1.16 -19.62 -16.00
N HIS A 368 -1.51 -20.90 -16.09
CA HIS A 368 -0.52 -21.97 -16.12
C HIS A 368 0.24 -21.97 -17.45
N ALA A 369 1.49 -22.44 -17.40
CA ALA A 369 2.24 -22.76 -18.61
C ALA A 369 1.65 -24.00 -19.31
N HIS A 370 2.01 -24.22 -20.57
CA HIS A 370 1.51 -25.35 -21.37
C HIS A 370 1.86 -26.72 -20.77
N ASP A 371 2.89 -26.79 -19.93
CA ASP A 371 3.29 -27.99 -19.19
C ASP A 371 2.56 -28.16 -17.85
N GLY A 372 1.61 -27.28 -17.53
CA GLY A 372 0.86 -27.25 -16.26
C GLY A 372 1.61 -26.59 -15.10
N SER A 373 2.82 -26.07 -15.32
CA SER A 373 3.57 -25.37 -14.28
C SER A 373 3.00 -23.97 -14.00
N ALA A 374 3.23 -23.46 -12.78
CA ALA A 374 2.84 -22.12 -12.35
C ALA A 374 4.10 -21.25 -12.15
N PRO A 375 4.71 -20.72 -13.22
CA PRO A 375 6.01 -20.04 -13.13
C PRO A 375 5.97 -18.69 -12.40
N LEU A 376 4.77 -18.13 -12.22
CA LEU A 376 4.50 -16.85 -11.55
C LEU A 376 3.96 -17.00 -10.12
N GLU A 377 4.24 -18.13 -9.47
CA GLU A 377 3.71 -18.42 -8.13
C GLU A 377 4.14 -17.39 -7.07
N ALA A 378 5.36 -16.86 -7.19
CA ALA A 378 5.84 -15.80 -6.30
C ALA A 378 5.07 -14.48 -6.50
N GLU A 379 4.83 -14.10 -7.76
CA GLU A 379 4.05 -12.92 -8.14
C GLU A 379 2.56 -13.08 -7.76
N ARG A 380 2.02 -14.30 -7.83
CA ARG A 380 0.67 -14.63 -7.34
C ARG A 380 0.56 -14.37 -5.84
N GLY A 381 1.44 -14.96 -5.05
CA GLY A 381 1.48 -14.74 -3.60
C GLY A 381 1.66 -13.26 -3.23
N LEU A 382 2.45 -12.53 -4.03
CA LEU A 382 2.61 -11.09 -3.85
C LEU A 382 1.32 -10.31 -4.15
N CYS A 383 0.65 -10.62 -5.27
CA CYS A 383 -0.63 -10.01 -5.65
C CYS A 383 -1.73 -10.29 -4.61
N GLU A 384 -1.75 -11.49 -4.04
CA GLU A 384 -2.66 -11.86 -2.95
C GLU A 384 -2.50 -10.99 -1.71
N LEU A 385 -1.26 -10.64 -1.35
CA LEU A 385 -0.97 -9.72 -0.26
C LEU A 385 -1.36 -8.29 -0.64
N LEU A 386 -0.96 -7.82 -1.83
CA LEU A 386 -1.26 -6.47 -2.34
C LEU A 386 -2.78 -6.20 -2.37
N LEU A 387 -3.59 -7.21 -2.72
CA LEU A 387 -5.04 -7.12 -2.83
C LEU A 387 -5.81 -7.61 -1.60
N ARG A 388 -5.13 -7.92 -0.48
CA ARG A 388 -5.73 -8.56 0.71
C ARG A 388 -7.00 -7.85 1.20
N GLU A 389 -6.96 -6.52 1.32
CA GLU A 389 -8.09 -5.72 1.80
C GLU A 389 -9.30 -5.81 0.86
N TRP A 390 -9.08 -5.69 -0.45
CA TRP A 390 -10.15 -5.82 -1.45
C TRP A 390 -10.71 -7.24 -1.52
N ARG A 391 -9.87 -8.26 -1.32
CA ARG A 391 -10.28 -9.66 -1.21
C ARG A 391 -11.15 -9.91 0.02
N ALA A 392 -10.75 -9.38 1.18
CA ALA A 392 -11.55 -9.48 2.40
C ALA A 392 -12.92 -8.81 2.25
N ARG A 393 -13.03 -7.75 1.44
CA ARG A 393 -14.30 -7.09 1.08
C ARG A 393 -15.11 -7.78 -0.03
N GLY A 394 -14.59 -8.84 -0.65
CA GLY A 394 -15.23 -9.50 -1.80
C GLY A 394 -15.17 -8.70 -3.12
N THR A 395 -14.41 -7.60 -3.14
CA THR A 395 -14.26 -6.71 -4.32
C THR A 395 -13.09 -7.08 -5.22
N ALA A 396 -12.20 -7.97 -4.78
CA ALA A 396 -11.13 -8.50 -5.61
C ALA A 396 -10.95 -10.02 -5.40
N GLU A 397 -10.48 -10.71 -6.42
CA GLU A 397 -10.02 -12.11 -6.32
C GLU A 397 -8.71 -12.32 -7.08
N VAL A 398 -7.90 -13.26 -6.58
CA VAL A 398 -6.70 -13.75 -7.25
C VAL A 398 -6.92 -15.22 -7.53
N VAL A 399 -6.90 -15.60 -8.81
CA VAL A 399 -7.26 -16.94 -9.27
C VAL A 399 -6.23 -17.46 -10.28
N THR A 400 -6.20 -18.78 -10.46
CA THR A 400 -5.42 -19.42 -11.52
C THR A 400 -6.35 -19.97 -12.59
N ALA A 401 -5.88 -20.00 -13.84
CA ALA A 401 -6.60 -20.61 -14.95
C ALA A 401 -5.66 -21.42 -15.84
N ALA A 402 -6.19 -22.46 -16.48
CA ALA A 402 -5.39 -23.34 -17.34
C ALA A 402 -5.03 -22.64 -18.65
N THR A 403 -5.99 -21.95 -19.27
CA THR A 403 -5.80 -21.31 -20.57
C THR A 403 -6.42 -19.91 -20.63
N LEU A 404 -5.98 -19.10 -21.59
CA LEU A 404 -6.59 -17.80 -21.88
C LEU A 404 -8.05 -17.95 -22.37
N ASP A 405 -8.35 -19.03 -23.11
CA ASP A 405 -9.69 -19.28 -23.63
C ASP A 405 -10.70 -19.52 -22.50
N ASP A 406 -10.29 -20.20 -21.42
CA ASP A 406 -11.13 -20.38 -20.23
C ASP A 406 -11.48 -19.02 -19.58
N VAL A 407 -10.50 -18.11 -19.52
CA VAL A 407 -10.69 -16.76 -18.97
C VAL A 407 -11.61 -15.94 -19.86
N LEU A 408 -11.46 -16.06 -21.19
CA LEU A 408 -12.33 -15.38 -22.15
C LEU A 408 -13.77 -15.90 -22.08
N ALA A 409 -13.97 -17.22 -21.97
CA ALA A 409 -15.29 -17.81 -21.83
C ALA A 409 -15.99 -17.36 -20.53
N ASP A 410 -15.28 -17.30 -19.41
CA ASP A 410 -15.81 -16.77 -18.15
C ASP A 410 -16.09 -15.25 -18.24
N ALA A 411 -15.22 -14.48 -18.89
CA ALA A 411 -15.45 -13.06 -19.14
C ALA A 411 -16.72 -12.83 -19.99
N GLU A 412 -16.95 -13.61 -21.04
CA GLU A 412 -18.16 -13.54 -21.88
C GLU A 412 -19.42 -13.94 -21.11
N ALA A 413 -19.34 -14.96 -20.23
CA ALA A 413 -20.44 -15.34 -19.37
C ALA A 413 -20.84 -14.18 -18.42
N ARG A 414 -19.84 -13.48 -17.86
CA ARG A 414 -20.04 -12.31 -16.98
C ARG A 414 -20.51 -11.07 -17.74
N ALA A 415 -20.11 -10.90 -19.00
CA ALA A 415 -20.54 -9.80 -19.86
C ALA A 415 -22.05 -9.79 -20.13
N LYS A 416 -22.77 -10.87 -19.80
CA LYS A 416 -24.25 -10.91 -19.82
C LYS A 416 -24.88 -10.05 -18.72
N ARG A 417 -24.17 -9.79 -17.61
CA ARG A 417 -24.69 -9.14 -16.40
C ARG A 417 -23.84 -7.96 -15.91
N ALA A 418 -22.69 -7.71 -16.53
CA ALA A 418 -21.75 -6.66 -16.14
C ALA A 418 -21.01 -6.13 -17.36
N ARG A 419 -20.47 -4.90 -17.28
CA ARG A 419 -19.40 -4.48 -18.19
C ARG A 419 -18.15 -5.26 -17.82
N VAL A 420 -17.48 -5.87 -18.80
CA VAL A 420 -16.26 -6.65 -18.56
C VAL A 420 -15.12 -6.09 -19.39
N ASP A 421 -14.05 -5.69 -18.70
CA ASP A 421 -12.80 -5.25 -19.29
C ASP A 421 -11.72 -6.29 -18.98
N LEU A 422 -10.95 -6.70 -19.98
CA LEU A 422 -9.83 -7.62 -19.83
C LEU A 422 -8.53 -6.88 -20.15
N VAL A 423 -7.60 -6.89 -19.22
CA VAL A 423 -6.25 -6.32 -19.35
C VAL A 423 -5.24 -7.45 -19.38
N LEU A 424 -4.61 -7.69 -20.52
CA LEU A 424 -3.63 -8.75 -20.71
C LEU A 424 -2.21 -8.17 -20.64
N LEU A 425 -1.34 -8.75 -19.80
CA LEU A 425 0.05 -8.33 -19.64
C LEU A 425 0.96 -9.24 -20.50
N ASP A 426 1.34 -8.81 -21.71
CA ASP A 426 2.11 -9.63 -22.65
C ASP A 426 3.60 -9.24 -22.63
N ALA A 427 4.49 -10.13 -22.19
CA ALA A 427 5.93 -9.86 -22.14
C ALA A 427 6.69 -10.39 -23.37
N SER A 428 6.07 -11.20 -24.22
CA SER A 428 6.73 -11.84 -25.36
C SER A 428 6.18 -11.41 -26.71
N SER A 429 5.17 -10.53 -26.73
CA SER A 429 4.38 -10.15 -27.91
C SER A 429 3.78 -11.36 -28.64
N ARG A 430 3.64 -12.51 -27.96
CA ARG A 430 3.15 -13.77 -28.55
C ARG A 430 1.65 -13.87 -28.49
N VAL A 431 1.02 -13.24 -27.49
CA VAL A 431 -0.42 -13.39 -27.24
C VAL A 431 -1.22 -12.63 -28.31
N GLU A 432 -0.60 -11.68 -29.02
CA GLU A 432 -1.16 -11.04 -30.22
C GLU A 432 -1.66 -12.06 -31.26
N LYS A 433 -0.99 -13.21 -31.42
CA LYS A 433 -1.34 -14.23 -32.42
C LYS A 433 -2.51 -15.12 -32.02
N MET A 434 -2.90 -15.11 -30.74
CA MET A 434 -3.99 -15.94 -30.20
C MET A 434 -5.35 -15.22 -30.22
N SER A 435 -5.42 -14.00 -30.77
CA SER A 435 -6.65 -13.22 -30.85
C SER A 435 -7.59 -13.81 -31.90
N HIS A 436 -8.46 -14.74 -31.50
CA HIS A 436 -9.69 -14.99 -32.23
C HIS A 436 -10.61 -13.74 -32.13
N PRO A 437 -11.31 -13.36 -33.21
CA PRO A 437 -12.35 -12.33 -33.14
C PRO A 437 -13.51 -12.88 -32.28
N GLY A 438 -13.40 -12.66 -30.96
CA GLY A 438 -14.38 -13.05 -29.96
C GLY A 438 -15.32 -11.89 -29.65
N ALA A 439 -16.54 -12.25 -29.26
CA ALA A 439 -17.75 -11.45 -29.11
C ALA A 439 -17.59 -9.98 -28.67
N SER A 440 -18.32 -9.09 -29.38
CA SER A 440 -18.48 -7.63 -29.19
C SER A 440 -18.70 -7.05 -27.78
N ARG A 441 -18.82 -7.85 -26.72
CA ARG A 441 -19.25 -7.40 -25.38
C ARG A 441 -18.13 -7.29 -24.32
N VAL A 442 -16.93 -7.76 -24.63
CA VAL A 442 -15.76 -7.68 -23.71
C VAL A 442 -14.73 -6.74 -24.31
N GLU A 443 -14.43 -5.63 -23.63
CA GLU A 443 -13.34 -4.72 -24.04
C GLU A 443 -12.00 -5.36 -23.66
N ARG A 444 -11.04 -5.36 -24.59
CA ARG A 444 -9.73 -6.01 -24.41
C ARG A 444 -8.61 -4.99 -24.56
N HIS A 445 -7.78 -4.89 -23.54
CA HIS A 445 -6.57 -4.07 -23.50
C HIS A 445 -5.36 -5.00 -23.41
N VAL A 446 -4.38 -4.81 -24.29
CA VAL A 446 -3.11 -5.53 -24.26
C VAL A 446 -2.03 -4.55 -23.82
N LEU A 447 -1.39 -4.84 -22.70
CA LEU A 447 -0.22 -4.15 -22.20
C LEU A 447 1.03 -4.91 -22.67
N ASP A 448 1.68 -4.38 -23.69
CA ASP A 448 2.94 -4.90 -24.24
C ASP A 448 4.11 -4.51 -23.32
N LEU A 449 4.73 -5.52 -22.73
CA LEU A 449 5.84 -5.49 -21.81
C LEU A 449 7.08 -6.17 -22.41
N SER A 450 7.17 -6.31 -23.74
CA SER A 450 8.33 -6.91 -24.41
C SER A 450 9.59 -6.06 -24.34
N GLY A 451 9.44 -4.73 -24.27
CA GLY A 451 10.52 -3.75 -24.20
C GLY A 451 10.50 -2.86 -22.95
N PRO A 452 11.54 -2.02 -22.77
CA PRO A 452 11.64 -1.10 -21.63
C PRO A 452 10.56 -0.02 -21.64
N SER A 453 10.03 0.31 -22.83
CA SER A 453 8.95 1.26 -23.01
C SER A 453 7.65 0.50 -23.27
N PRO A 454 6.79 0.32 -22.26
CA PRO A 454 5.55 -0.41 -22.44
C PRO A 454 4.62 0.31 -23.42
N ARG A 455 3.66 -0.41 -23.99
CA ARG A 455 2.60 0.16 -24.83
C ARG A 455 1.27 -0.49 -24.51
N VAL A 456 0.18 0.26 -24.57
CA VAL A 456 -1.16 -0.31 -24.51
C VAL A 456 -1.82 -0.27 -25.88
N ARG A 457 -2.56 -1.33 -26.21
CA ARG A 457 -3.40 -1.40 -27.41
C ARG A 457 -4.78 -1.86 -27.00
N THR A 458 -5.82 -1.20 -27.50
CA THR A 458 -7.20 -1.65 -27.31
C THR A 458 -7.63 -2.42 -28.55
N ILE A 459 -7.99 -3.69 -28.39
CA ILE A 459 -8.49 -4.52 -29.49
C ILE A 459 -10.01 -4.31 -29.57
N ARG A 460 -10.46 -3.53 -30.55
CA ARG A 460 -11.89 -3.38 -30.87
C ARG A 460 -12.28 -4.28 -32.04
N ASP A 461 -13.51 -4.77 -32.01
CA ASP A 461 -14.05 -5.66 -33.04
C ASP A 461 -14.05 -4.95 -34.41
N LYS A 462 -13.56 -5.62 -35.46
CA LYS A 462 -13.26 -5.05 -36.80
C LYS A 462 -14.49 -4.54 -37.57
N ARG A 463 -15.69 -4.58 -37.00
CA ARG A 463 -16.94 -4.18 -37.68
C ARG A 463 -17.11 -2.66 -37.85
N GLU A 464 -16.34 -1.83 -37.15
CA GLU A 464 -16.36 -0.37 -37.34
C GLU A 464 -15.25 0.17 -38.27
N ASP A 465 -14.33 -0.68 -38.73
CA ASP A 465 -13.16 -0.26 -39.53
C ASP A 465 -13.42 -0.07 -41.04
N LEU A 466 -14.68 -0.21 -41.47
CA LEU A 466 -15.09 0.05 -42.86
C LEU A 466 -15.48 1.51 -43.13
N ASP A 467 -15.73 2.32 -42.10
CA ASP A 467 -16.03 3.77 -42.24
C ASP A 467 -14.89 4.70 -41.79
N SER A 468 -13.83 4.17 -41.17
CA SER A 468 -12.74 4.95 -40.56
C SER A 468 -11.47 5.09 -41.43
N ARG A 469 -11.46 4.66 -42.70
CA ARG A 469 -10.32 4.85 -43.64
C ARG A 469 -10.03 6.32 -44.04
N LYS A 470 -10.52 7.29 -43.27
CA LYS A 470 -10.25 8.72 -43.45
C LYS A 470 -9.72 9.45 -42.21
N SER A 471 -9.41 8.75 -41.13
CA SER A 471 -8.68 9.36 -40.00
C SER A 471 -7.30 8.73 -39.89
N GLU A 472 -6.39 9.17 -40.76
CA GLU A 472 -4.97 9.11 -40.46
C GLU A 472 -4.73 9.77 -39.09
N ALA A 473 -4.02 9.03 -38.25
CA ALA A 473 -3.50 9.31 -36.90
C ALA A 473 -3.49 10.76 -36.37
N PRO A 474 -3.67 10.97 -35.05
CA PRO A 474 -2.75 11.84 -34.35
C PRO A 474 -1.41 11.08 -34.20
N MET A 475 -0.55 11.28 -35.20
CA MET A 475 0.87 11.01 -35.11
C MET A 475 1.43 11.94 -34.03
N GLY A 476 1.50 11.46 -32.79
CA GLY A 476 1.83 12.29 -31.63
C GLY A 476 2.22 11.50 -30.40
N ALA A 477 3.21 10.61 -30.51
CA ALA A 477 4.09 10.20 -29.40
C ALA A 477 5.28 9.37 -29.93
N ALA A 478 5.97 9.86 -30.96
CA ALA A 478 7.37 9.52 -31.13
C ALA A 478 8.17 10.55 -30.34
N LEU A 479 9.14 10.07 -29.56
CA LEU A 479 10.07 10.79 -28.67
C LEU A 479 9.58 10.96 -27.23
N ASN A 480 9.71 9.90 -26.43
CA ASN A 480 10.28 10.04 -25.09
C ASN A 480 11.22 8.86 -24.89
N ASN A 481 12.52 9.16 -24.82
CA ASN A 481 13.58 8.16 -24.62
C ASN A 481 13.66 7.68 -23.17
N ASP A 482 12.80 8.18 -22.27
CA ASP A 482 12.75 7.75 -20.88
C ASP A 482 11.73 6.61 -20.69
N PRO A 483 12.18 5.38 -20.38
CA PRO A 483 11.31 4.25 -20.08
C PRO A 483 10.27 4.53 -18.98
N TRP A 484 10.59 5.39 -18.00
CA TRP A 484 9.64 5.71 -16.93
C TRP A 484 8.46 6.56 -17.44
N GLU A 485 8.69 7.50 -18.34
CA GLU A 485 7.61 8.29 -18.94
C GLU A 485 6.67 7.43 -19.78
N ALA A 486 7.19 6.38 -20.43
CA ALA A 486 6.37 5.39 -21.13
C ALA A 486 5.44 4.63 -20.16
N TRP A 487 5.94 4.23 -18.98
CA TRP A 487 5.12 3.64 -17.91
C TRP A 487 4.00 4.57 -17.43
N VAL A 488 4.32 5.84 -17.22
CA VAL A 488 3.33 6.87 -16.83
C VAL A 488 2.27 7.04 -17.92
N GLY A 489 2.69 7.20 -19.19
CA GLY A 489 1.79 7.37 -20.32
C GLY A 489 0.83 6.20 -20.49
N VAL A 490 1.35 4.97 -20.44
CA VAL A 490 0.53 3.75 -20.57
C VAL A 490 -0.41 3.56 -19.39
N THR A 491 0.00 3.92 -18.17
CA THR A 491 -0.90 3.86 -17.01
C THR A 491 -2.08 4.81 -17.18
N LEU A 492 -1.85 6.02 -17.68
CA LEU A 492 -2.91 6.98 -17.95
C LEU A 492 -3.82 6.52 -19.09
N GLU A 493 -3.25 6.03 -20.19
CA GLU A 493 -4.02 5.53 -21.34
C GLU A 493 -4.89 4.33 -20.95
N LEU A 494 -4.34 3.40 -20.18
CA LEU A 494 -5.10 2.25 -19.67
C LEU A 494 -6.18 2.69 -18.67
N ALA A 495 -5.88 3.63 -17.76
CA ALA A 495 -6.89 4.21 -16.87
C ALA A 495 -8.04 4.87 -17.64
N GLN A 496 -7.75 5.57 -18.73
CA GLN A 496 -8.78 6.17 -19.60
C GLN A 496 -9.57 5.12 -20.37
N GLY A 497 -8.93 4.05 -20.84
CA GLY A 497 -9.63 2.93 -21.47
C GLY A 497 -10.59 2.21 -20.50
N LEU A 498 -10.17 2.07 -19.25
CA LEU A 498 -10.95 1.48 -18.16
C LEU A 498 -11.94 2.44 -17.50
N LEU A 499 -12.25 3.59 -18.11
CA LEU A 499 -13.31 4.50 -17.66
C LEU A 499 -14.41 4.58 -18.71
#